data_AF-A0A8D8JQB3-F1
#
_entry.id   AF-A0A8D8JQB3-F1
#
_cell.length_a   1.000
_cell.length_b   1.000
_cell.length_c   1.000
_cell.angle_alpha   90.00
_cell.angle_beta   90.00
_cell.angle_gamma   90.00
#
_symmetry.space_group_name_H-M   'P 1'
#
loop_
_entity.id
_entity.type
_entity.pdbx_description
1 polymer ?
#
loop_
_entity_poly.entity_id
_entity_poly.type
_entity_poly.pdbx_seq_one_letter_code
_entity_poly.pdbx_strand_id
1 'polypeptide(L)'
;MCEALQQQGDVEKLTSFLWSIPQNEIVSNNESLLRARCLVAYHRGSFHELYALLESHFYSPKHHSDLQNLWFKAHYREAEKVRGRPLGAVDKYRLRKKYPLPKTIWDGEETVYCFKEKSRNALKDCYTRNRYPTPDEKKTLAKKTGLTLTQVSNWFKNRRQRDRTPQARPDMMLPVLPVAPTQDYQRLFNVANYGGHAYHTNDMYAVQ
;
A
#
# COMPACT_ATOMS: atom_id res chain seq x y z
N MET A 1 -21.19 -11.24 -22.30
CA MET A 1 -20.87 -12.58 -21.75
C MET A 1 -19.85 -12.52 -20.60
N CYS A 2 -18.68 -11.90 -20.77
CA CYS A 2 -17.70 -11.71 -19.68
C CYS A 2 -18.24 -10.91 -18.48
N GLU A 3 -19.05 -9.87 -18.71
CA GLU A 3 -19.68 -9.10 -17.62
C GLU A 3 -20.75 -9.93 -16.86
N ALA A 4 -21.49 -10.78 -17.56
CA ALA A 4 -22.46 -11.69 -16.96
C ALA A 4 -21.77 -12.81 -16.16
N LEU A 5 -20.65 -13.33 -16.64
CA LEU A 5 -19.84 -14.34 -15.94
C LEU A 5 -19.07 -13.75 -14.75
N GLN A 6 -18.65 -12.48 -14.82
CA GLN A 6 -18.12 -11.74 -13.66
C GLN A 6 -19.17 -11.54 -12.57
N GLN A 7 -20.42 -11.28 -12.92
CA GLN A 7 -21.52 -11.14 -11.97
C GLN A 7 -21.97 -12.48 -11.35
N GLN A 8 -21.82 -13.59 -12.07
CA GLN A 8 -22.12 -14.94 -11.56
C GLN A 8 -20.99 -15.57 -10.73
N GLY A 9 -19.77 -15.02 -10.75
CA GLY A 9 -18.64 -15.53 -9.97
C GLY A 9 -18.07 -16.87 -10.45
N ASP A 10 -18.42 -17.33 -11.65
CA ASP A 10 -17.96 -18.61 -12.20
C ASP A 10 -16.61 -18.43 -12.92
N VAL A 11 -15.56 -18.35 -12.10
CA VAL A 11 -14.19 -18.08 -12.54
C VAL A 11 -13.62 -19.22 -13.41
N GLU A 12 -14.06 -20.46 -13.21
CA GLU A 12 -13.61 -21.64 -13.97
C GLU A 12 -14.16 -21.63 -15.40
N LYS A 13 -15.43 -21.25 -15.58
CA LYS A 13 -16.01 -21.03 -16.92
C LYS A 13 -15.36 -19.85 -17.63
N LEU A 14 -15.10 -18.76 -16.91
CA LEU A 14 -14.41 -17.58 -17.46
C LEU A 14 -12.99 -17.93 -17.92
N THR A 15 -12.30 -18.74 -17.13
CA THR A 15 -10.98 -19.27 -17.43
C THR A 15 -11.01 -20.12 -18.71
N SER A 16 -11.88 -21.12 -18.76
CA SER A 16 -12.00 -22.02 -19.93
C SER A 16 -12.34 -21.25 -21.21
N PHE A 17 -13.21 -20.24 -21.10
CA PHE A 17 -13.54 -19.33 -22.20
C PHE A 17 -12.33 -18.51 -22.67
N LEU A 18 -11.58 -17.90 -21.74
CA LEU A 18 -10.39 -17.11 -22.10
C LEU A 18 -9.28 -17.96 -22.76
N TRP A 19 -9.17 -19.25 -22.40
CA TRP A 19 -8.24 -20.19 -23.05
C TRP A 19 -8.67 -20.60 -24.46
N SER A 20 -9.97 -20.51 -24.77
CA SER A 20 -10.52 -20.82 -26.10
C SER A 20 -10.38 -19.69 -27.12
N ILE A 21 -10.02 -18.48 -26.67
CA ILE A 21 -9.87 -17.31 -27.54
C ILE A 21 -8.43 -17.30 -28.12
N PRO A 22 -8.27 -17.25 -29.46
CA PRO A 22 -6.95 -17.14 -30.07
C PRO A 22 -6.24 -15.85 -29.65
N GLN A 23 -4.92 -15.92 -29.41
CA GLN A 23 -4.12 -14.80 -28.90
C GLN A 23 -4.24 -13.49 -29.71
N ASN A 24 -4.61 -13.57 -31.00
CA ASN A 24 -4.81 -12.39 -31.85
C ASN A 24 -6.06 -11.56 -31.50
N GLU A 25 -7.12 -12.15 -30.95
CA GLU A 25 -8.29 -11.39 -30.46
C GLU A 25 -8.07 -10.80 -29.06
N ILE A 26 -7.02 -11.24 -28.35
CA ILE A 26 -6.61 -10.72 -27.04
C ILE A 26 -5.88 -9.37 -27.21
N VAL A 27 -5.27 -9.14 -28.37
CA VAL A 27 -4.65 -7.86 -28.76
C VAL A 27 -5.69 -6.81 -29.13
N SER A 28 -6.94 -7.22 -29.37
CA SER A 28 -8.05 -6.28 -29.41
C SER A 28 -8.14 -5.57 -28.07
N ASN A 29 -8.15 -4.24 -28.08
CA ASN A 29 -8.27 -3.36 -26.91
C ASN A 29 -9.65 -3.46 -26.22
N ASN A 30 -10.26 -4.65 -26.25
CA ASN A 30 -11.51 -5.03 -25.63
C ASN A 30 -11.31 -5.08 -24.11
N GLU A 31 -11.61 -3.95 -23.48
CA GLU A 31 -11.46 -3.74 -22.05
C GLU A 31 -12.13 -4.82 -21.19
N SER A 32 -13.28 -5.36 -21.63
CA SER A 32 -13.98 -6.45 -20.95
C SER A 32 -13.17 -7.76 -20.89
N LEU A 33 -12.40 -8.08 -21.94
CA LEU A 33 -11.52 -9.26 -21.98
C LEU A 33 -10.31 -9.05 -21.07
N LEU A 34 -9.70 -7.87 -21.14
CA LEU A 34 -8.57 -7.52 -20.26
C LEU A 34 -8.97 -7.58 -18.78
N ARG A 35 -10.13 -7.02 -18.42
CA ARG A 35 -10.68 -7.11 -17.05
C ARG A 35 -10.96 -8.54 -16.62
N ALA A 36 -11.51 -9.37 -17.51
CA ALA A 36 -11.72 -10.80 -17.25
C ALA A 36 -10.40 -11.54 -17.00
N ARG A 37 -9.36 -11.27 -17.80
CA ARG A 37 -8.02 -11.84 -17.60
C ARG A 37 -7.40 -11.41 -16.29
N CYS A 38 -7.47 -10.13 -15.92
CA CYS A 38 -7.00 -9.64 -14.63
C CYS A 38 -7.67 -10.38 -13.48
N LEU A 39 -8.99 -10.60 -13.56
CA LEU A 39 -9.75 -11.34 -12.55
C LEU A 39 -9.29 -12.81 -12.45
N VAL A 40 -9.14 -13.49 -13.59
CA VAL A 40 -8.66 -14.88 -13.63
C VAL A 40 -7.23 -15.01 -13.09
N ALA A 41 -6.33 -14.11 -13.47
CA ALA A 41 -4.96 -14.08 -12.97
C ALA A 41 -4.92 -13.92 -11.43
N TYR A 42 -5.77 -13.06 -10.87
CA TYR A 42 -5.91 -12.90 -9.42
C TYR A 42 -6.39 -14.17 -8.72
N HIS A 43 -7.38 -14.88 -9.27
CA HIS A 43 -7.91 -16.10 -8.67
C HIS A 43 -6.92 -17.28 -8.75
N ARG A 44 -6.18 -17.38 -9.85
CA ARG A 44 -5.13 -18.39 -10.04
C ARG A 44 -3.88 -18.13 -9.19
N GLY A 45 -3.76 -16.93 -8.60
CA GLY A 45 -2.56 -16.50 -7.87
C GLY A 45 -1.39 -16.12 -8.77
N SER A 46 -1.62 -15.95 -10.07
CA SER A 46 -0.64 -15.46 -11.04
C SER A 46 -0.55 -13.94 -11.00
N PHE A 47 -0.06 -13.39 -9.88
CA PHE A 47 -0.05 -11.93 -9.67
C PHE A 47 0.85 -11.18 -10.64
N HIS A 48 1.94 -11.80 -11.11
CA HIS A 48 2.83 -11.20 -12.10
C HIS A 48 2.10 -10.88 -13.42
N GLU A 49 1.25 -11.79 -13.91
CA GLU A 49 0.44 -11.57 -15.11
C GLU A 49 -0.57 -10.43 -14.89
N LEU A 50 -1.20 -10.40 -13.71
CA LEU A 50 -2.11 -9.31 -13.33
C LEU A 50 -1.41 -7.95 -13.37
N TYR A 51 -0.19 -7.85 -12.82
CA TYR A 51 0.56 -6.59 -12.82
C TYR A 51 0.95 -6.15 -14.22
N ALA A 52 1.45 -7.08 -15.04
CA ALA A 52 1.78 -6.80 -16.42
C ALA A 52 0.58 -6.29 -17.23
N LEU A 53 -0.61 -6.90 -17.07
CA LEU A 53 -1.83 -6.46 -17.74
C LEU A 53 -2.26 -5.06 -17.30
N LEU A 54 -2.23 -4.80 -15.99
CA LEU A 54 -2.62 -3.51 -15.44
C LEU A 54 -1.63 -2.39 -15.81
N GLU A 55 -0.34 -2.68 -15.97
CA GLU A 55 0.67 -1.69 -16.34
C GLU A 55 0.75 -1.41 -17.85
N SER A 56 0.35 -2.37 -18.69
CA SER A 56 0.50 -2.27 -20.15
C SER A 56 -0.70 -1.69 -20.89
N HIS A 57 -1.91 -1.78 -20.34
CA HIS A 57 -3.14 -1.37 -21.01
C HIS A 57 -3.86 -0.24 -20.27
N PHE A 58 -4.38 0.73 -21.02
CA PHE A 58 -5.20 1.80 -20.45
C PHE A 58 -6.65 1.34 -20.30
N TYR A 59 -7.25 1.69 -19.17
CA TYR A 59 -8.64 1.39 -18.85
C TYR A 59 -9.47 2.66 -18.77
N SER A 60 -10.77 2.53 -19.02
CA SER A 60 -11.75 3.59 -18.87
C SER A 60 -11.96 3.93 -17.38
N PRO A 61 -12.14 5.21 -17.01
CA PRO A 61 -12.30 5.64 -15.62
C PRO A 61 -13.40 4.92 -14.85
N LYS A 62 -14.48 4.50 -15.53
CA LYS A 62 -15.57 3.70 -14.97
C LYS A 62 -15.10 2.39 -14.31
N HIS A 63 -13.95 1.86 -14.71
CA HIS A 63 -13.42 0.58 -14.23
C HIS A 63 -12.18 0.75 -13.35
N HIS A 64 -11.67 1.96 -13.19
CA HIS A 64 -10.48 2.22 -12.37
C HIS A 64 -10.68 1.76 -10.92
N SER A 65 -11.81 2.08 -10.29
CA SER A 65 -12.07 1.67 -8.89
C SER A 65 -11.92 0.16 -8.67
N ASP A 66 -12.49 -0.66 -9.56
CA ASP A 66 -12.43 -2.12 -9.46
C ASP A 66 -11.00 -2.64 -9.65
N LEU A 67 -10.28 -2.09 -10.63
CA LEU A 67 -8.91 -2.50 -10.97
C LEU A 67 -7.90 -2.05 -9.91
N GLN A 68 -8.07 -0.86 -9.35
CA GLN A 68 -7.27 -0.36 -8.22
C GLN A 68 -7.46 -1.26 -6.98
N ASN A 69 -8.71 -1.64 -6.70
CA ASN A 69 -9.01 -2.59 -5.64
C ASN A 69 -8.36 -3.95 -5.89
N LEU A 70 -8.37 -4.43 -7.13
CA LEU A 70 -7.75 -5.69 -7.52
C LEU A 70 -6.22 -5.66 -7.37
N TRP A 71 -5.58 -4.57 -7.82
CA TRP A 71 -4.14 -4.31 -7.67
C TRP A 71 -3.70 -4.42 -6.20
N PHE A 72 -4.40 -3.73 -5.30
CA PHE A 72 -4.05 -3.76 -3.88
C PHE A 72 -4.36 -5.10 -3.23
N LYS A 73 -5.50 -5.74 -3.57
CA LYS A 73 -5.83 -7.08 -3.06
C LYS A 73 -4.77 -8.10 -3.43
N ALA A 74 -4.25 -8.05 -4.66
CA ALA A 74 -3.16 -8.93 -5.10
C ALA A 74 -1.90 -8.75 -4.23
N HIS A 75 -1.44 -7.51 -4.07
CA HIS A 75 -0.27 -7.20 -3.24
C HIS A 75 -0.48 -7.56 -1.76
N TYR A 76 -1.70 -7.39 -1.24
CA TYR A 76 -2.04 -7.81 0.12
C TYR A 76 -1.94 -9.32 0.26
N ARG A 77 -2.47 -10.08 -0.69
CA ARG A 77 -2.47 -11.54 -0.66
C ARG A 77 -1.05 -12.12 -0.73
N GLU A 78 -0.18 -11.54 -1.56
CA GLU A 78 1.24 -11.90 -1.59
C GLU A 78 1.93 -11.62 -0.25
N ALA A 79 1.71 -10.43 0.32
CA ALA A 79 2.34 -10.04 1.58
C ALA A 79 1.80 -10.83 2.78
N GLU A 80 0.52 -11.21 2.79
CA GLU A 80 -0.08 -12.10 3.81
C GLU A 80 0.55 -13.48 3.75
N LYS A 81 0.75 -14.03 2.53
CA LYS A 81 1.39 -15.32 2.33
C LYS A 81 2.84 -15.33 2.84
N VAL A 82 3.61 -14.28 2.54
CA VAL A 82 5.01 -14.17 2.99
C VAL A 82 5.12 -13.97 4.50
N ARG A 83 4.17 -13.24 5.12
CA ARG A 83 4.22 -12.95 6.56
C ARG A 83 3.58 -14.02 7.44
N GLY A 84 2.75 -14.89 6.88
CA GLY A 84 2.02 -15.92 7.65
C GLY A 84 0.99 -15.36 8.63
N ARG A 85 0.59 -14.09 8.49
CA ARG A 85 -0.40 -13.43 9.35
C ARG A 85 -1.25 -12.43 8.56
N PRO A 86 -2.50 -12.15 8.97
CA PRO A 86 -3.32 -11.15 8.31
C PRO A 86 -2.71 -9.74 8.40
N LEU A 87 -2.88 -8.94 7.35
CA LEU A 87 -2.34 -7.58 7.30
C LEU A 87 -3.21 -6.59 8.07
N GLY A 88 -2.59 -5.87 9.00
CA GLY A 88 -3.21 -4.74 9.68
C GLY A 88 -3.26 -3.48 8.81
N ALA A 89 -3.99 -2.46 9.27
CA ALA A 89 -4.15 -1.19 8.55
C ALA A 89 -2.82 -0.51 8.19
N VAL A 90 -1.82 -0.59 9.08
CA VAL A 90 -0.48 0.00 8.86
C VAL A 90 0.28 -0.75 7.79
N ASP A 91 0.18 -2.08 7.76
CA ASP A 91 0.86 -2.89 6.76
C ASP A 91 0.25 -2.66 5.36
N LYS A 92 -1.09 -2.58 5.28
CA LYS A 92 -1.80 -2.19 4.05
C LYS A 92 -1.41 -0.79 3.57
N TYR A 93 -1.27 0.18 4.49
CA TYR A 93 -0.76 1.51 4.15
C TYR A 93 0.67 1.46 3.57
N ARG A 94 1.58 0.70 4.18
CA ARG A 94 2.96 0.55 3.69
C ARG A 94 2.98 -0.07 2.29
N LEU A 95 2.14 -1.06 2.02
CA LEU A 95 2.04 -1.69 0.70
C LEU A 95 1.51 -0.73 -0.36
N ARG A 96 0.46 0.05 -0.06
CA ARG A 96 -0.03 1.09 -0.99
C ARG A 96 1.04 2.12 -1.35
N LYS A 97 1.93 2.44 -0.42
CA LYS A 97 3.05 3.35 -0.66
C LYS A 97 4.21 2.69 -1.42
N LYS A 98 4.47 1.40 -1.17
CA LYS A 98 5.52 0.63 -1.84
C LYS A 98 5.14 0.31 -3.29
N TYR A 99 3.86 0.08 -3.55
CA TYR A 99 3.30 -0.31 -4.85
C TYR A 99 2.19 0.66 -5.24
N PRO A 100 2.54 1.90 -5.66
CA PRO A 100 1.55 2.88 -6.12
C PRO A 100 0.77 2.35 -7.33
N LEU A 101 -0.44 2.86 -7.56
CA LEU A 101 -1.21 2.42 -8.72
C LEU A 101 -0.52 2.86 -10.02
N PRO A 102 -0.52 2.02 -11.06
CA PRO A 102 0.01 2.40 -12.35
C PRO A 102 -0.88 3.47 -13.01
N LYS A 103 -0.26 4.36 -13.81
CA LYS A 103 -0.91 5.50 -14.49
C LYS A 103 -2.02 5.10 -15.48
N THR A 104 -2.05 3.82 -15.85
CA THR A 104 -3.04 3.18 -16.70
C THR A 104 -4.41 3.01 -16.03
N ILE A 105 -4.45 2.94 -14.70
CA ILE A 105 -5.66 2.80 -13.88
C ILE A 105 -5.78 3.93 -12.84
N TRP A 106 -4.97 4.98 -12.96
CA TRP A 106 -4.96 6.14 -12.07
C TRP A 106 -4.64 7.42 -12.87
N ASP A 107 -5.51 8.41 -12.77
CA ASP A 107 -5.34 9.78 -13.29
C ASP A 107 -4.16 10.55 -12.65
N GLY A 108 -3.50 10.00 -11.62
CA GLY A 108 -2.34 10.61 -10.99
C GLY A 108 -2.66 11.68 -9.95
N GLU A 109 -3.93 11.84 -9.56
CA GLU A 109 -4.28 12.71 -8.44
C GLU A 109 -3.82 12.07 -7.11
N GLU A 110 -2.58 12.36 -6.69
CA GLU A 110 -2.05 11.90 -5.42
C GLU A 110 -2.79 12.61 -4.27
N THR A 111 -3.38 11.84 -3.35
CA THR A 111 -3.85 12.39 -2.07
C THR A 111 -2.65 12.71 -1.19
N VAL A 112 -2.02 13.87 -1.45
CA VAL A 112 -0.92 14.37 -0.64
C VAL A 112 -1.49 14.77 0.73
N TYR A 113 -1.41 13.84 1.68
CA TYR A 113 -1.67 14.10 3.10
C TYR A 113 -0.53 14.91 3.75
N CYS A 114 0.01 15.89 3.04
CA CYS A 114 0.80 16.92 3.69
C CYS A 114 -0.17 18.05 3.98
N PHE A 115 -0.45 18.28 5.27
CA PHE A 115 -1.26 19.41 5.71
C PHE A 115 -0.87 20.69 4.94
N LYS A 116 -1.82 21.61 4.74
CA LYS A 116 -1.53 22.92 4.15
C LYS A 116 -0.32 23.56 4.84
N GLU A 117 0.50 24.28 4.10
CA GLU A 117 1.75 24.85 4.59
C GLU A 117 1.59 25.63 5.90
N LYS A 118 0.54 26.46 5.98
CA LYS A 118 0.16 27.19 7.20
C LYS A 118 -0.03 26.28 8.41
N SER A 119 -0.70 25.15 8.25
CA SER A 119 -0.93 24.16 9.30
C SER A 119 0.38 23.46 9.70
N ARG A 120 1.26 23.17 8.73
CA ARG A 120 2.59 22.59 9.02
C ARG A 120 3.46 23.54 9.84
N ASN A 121 3.49 24.82 9.48
CA ASN A 121 4.29 25.82 10.18
C ASN A 121 3.79 26.00 11.61
N ALA A 122 2.48 26.15 11.82
CA ALA A 122 1.90 26.23 13.16
C ALA A 122 2.22 25.02 14.07
N LEU A 123 2.24 23.80 13.50
CA LEU A 123 2.63 22.59 14.22
C LEU A 123 4.14 22.59 14.58
N LYS A 124 5.01 22.99 13.64
CA LYS A 124 6.45 23.12 13.87
C LYS A 124 6.77 24.17 14.93
N ASP A 125 6.15 25.35 14.85
CA ASP A 125 6.36 26.47 15.80
C ASP A 125 5.90 26.13 17.22
N CYS A 126 4.87 25.30 17.35
CA CYS A 126 4.50 24.78 18.66
C CYS A 126 5.48 23.72 19.14
N TYR A 127 5.98 22.86 18.25
CA TYR A 127 6.93 21.80 18.60
C TYR A 127 8.27 22.32 19.09
N THR A 128 8.77 23.40 18.48
CA THR A 128 10.01 24.06 18.90
C THR A 128 9.89 24.65 20.30
N ARG A 129 8.71 25.19 20.65
CA ARG A 129 8.41 25.68 22.00
C ARG A 129 8.15 24.56 23.01
N ASN A 130 7.37 23.56 22.62
CA ASN A 130 7.00 22.43 23.48
C ASN A 130 6.83 21.13 22.67
N ARG A 131 7.71 20.15 22.93
CA ARG A 131 7.69 18.81 22.28
C ARG A 131 6.53 17.93 22.75
N TYR A 132 5.91 18.26 23.88
CA TYR A 132 4.81 17.53 24.54
C TYR A 132 3.68 18.50 24.90
N PRO A 133 2.90 18.99 23.91
CA PRO A 133 1.82 19.93 24.19
C PRO A 133 0.71 19.30 25.03
N THR A 134 0.11 20.12 25.90
CA THR A 134 -1.01 19.74 26.75
C THR A 134 -2.28 19.47 25.93
N PRO A 135 -3.31 18.81 26.49
CA PRO A 135 -4.57 18.60 25.79
C PRO A 135 -5.20 19.90 25.25
N ASP A 136 -5.13 21.00 26.01
CA ASP A 136 -5.73 22.27 25.61
C ASP A 136 -4.90 23.02 24.56
N GLU A 137 -3.56 22.91 24.60
CA GLU A 137 -2.69 23.39 23.53
C GLU A 137 -2.99 22.64 22.22
N LYS A 138 -3.21 21.32 22.28
CA LYS A 138 -3.61 20.53 21.10
C LYS A 138 -4.99 20.92 20.57
N LYS A 139 -5.97 21.18 21.44
CA LYS A 139 -7.29 21.70 21.03
C LYS A 139 -7.16 23.06 20.34
N THR A 140 -6.33 23.94 20.89
CA THR A 140 -6.07 25.27 20.31
C THR A 140 -5.40 25.16 18.95
N LEU A 141 -4.41 24.27 18.81
CA LEU A 141 -3.78 23.98 17.52
C LEU A 141 -4.75 23.39 16.50
N ALA A 142 -5.61 22.45 16.91
CA ALA A 142 -6.64 21.87 16.06
C ALA A 142 -7.55 22.98 15.48
N LYS A 143 -8.07 23.84 16.35
CA LYS A 143 -8.87 25.03 15.93
C LYS A 143 -8.10 25.95 14.99
N LYS A 144 -6.84 26.29 15.32
CA LYS A 144 -6.00 27.22 14.52
C LYS A 144 -5.63 26.67 13.15
N THR A 145 -5.44 25.35 13.04
CA THR A 145 -4.92 24.69 11.83
C THR A 145 -6.01 24.06 10.97
N GLY A 146 -7.27 24.01 11.45
CA GLY A 146 -8.36 23.28 10.81
C GLY A 146 -8.17 21.76 10.82
N LEU A 147 -7.26 21.24 11.65
CA LEU A 147 -6.99 19.81 11.80
C LEU A 147 -7.82 19.24 12.94
N THR A 148 -8.13 17.95 12.88
CA THR A 148 -8.74 17.24 14.00
C THR A 148 -7.74 17.05 15.15
N LEU A 149 -8.26 16.92 16.37
CA LEU A 149 -7.41 16.70 17.55
C LEU A 149 -6.54 15.44 17.41
N THR A 150 -7.05 14.41 16.75
CA THR A 150 -6.34 13.16 16.43
C THR A 150 -5.19 13.40 15.46
N GLN A 151 -5.39 14.23 14.42
CA GLN A 151 -4.34 14.59 13.47
C GLN A 151 -3.18 15.33 14.15
N VAL A 152 -3.51 16.31 15.00
CA VAL A 152 -2.51 17.04 15.80
C VAL A 152 -1.78 16.06 16.71
N SER A 153 -2.50 15.23 17.46
CA SER A 153 -1.89 14.25 18.39
C SER A 153 -0.95 13.29 17.68
N ASN A 154 -1.36 12.75 16.52
CA ASN A 154 -0.55 11.86 15.70
C ASN A 154 0.68 12.57 15.12
N TRP A 155 0.55 13.84 14.73
CA TRP A 155 1.68 14.61 14.23
C TRP A 155 2.79 14.75 15.28
N PHE A 156 2.44 15.13 16.52
CA PHE A 156 3.42 15.24 17.62
C PHE A 156 4.05 13.89 17.98
N LYS A 157 3.25 12.80 18.00
CA LYS A 157 3.74 11.44 18.20
C LYS A 157 4.76 11.05 17.12
N ASN A 158 4.38 11.21 15.85
CA ASN A 158 5.22 10.86 14.71
C ASN A 158 6.50 11.73 14.64
N ARG A 159 6.40 13.03 14.98
CA ARG A 159 7.56 13.92 15.00
C ARG A 159 8.59 13.47 16.04
N ARG A 160 8.17 13.15 17.27
CA ARG A 160 9.08 12.60 18.30
C ARG A 160 9.67 11.25 17.91
N GLN A 161 8.93 10.39 17.20
CA GLN A 161 9.47 9.13 16.69
C GLN A 161 10.58 9.37 15.66
N ARG A 162 10.37 10.31 14.73
CA ARG A 162 11.38 10.69 13.72
C ARG A 162 12.65 11.27 14.36
N ASP A 163 12.53 12.04 15.44
CA ASP A 163 13.69 12.57 16.17
C ASP A 163 14.50 11.48 16.90
N ARG A 164 13.87 10.35 17.24
CA ARG A 164 14.54 9.21 17.90
C ARG A 164 15.22 8.26 16.92
N THR A 165 14.83 8.27 15.66
CA THR A 165 15.51 7.53 14.60
C THR A 165 16.61 8.44 14.06
N PRO A 166 17.90 8.16 14.27
CA PRO A 166 18.95 8.88 13.57
C PRO A 166 18.63 8.78 12.08
N GLN A 167 18.50 9.91 11.39
CA GLN A 167 18.43 9.88 9.93
C GLN A 167 19.68 9.14 9.46
N ALA A 168 19.51 7.93 8.93
CA ALA A 168 20.56 7.32 8.10
C ALA A 168 20.81 8.33 6.98
N ARG A 169 21.92 9.06 7.10
CA ARG A 169 22.37 10.00 6.08
C ARG A 169 22.58 9.19 4.79
N PRO A 170 22.07 9.62 3.62
CA PRO A 170 22.52 9.06 2.37
C PRO A 170 23.85 9.74 2.04
N ASP A 171 24.88 9.41 2.80
CA ASP A 171 26.25 9.82 2.49
C ASP A 171 27.18 8.65 2.80
N MET A 172 26.99 7.58 2.04
CA MET A 172 28.04 6.61 1.74
C MET A 172 27.83 6.19 0.30
N MET A 173 28.60 6.83 -0.58
CA MET A 173 28.92 6.33 -1.90
C MET A 173 29.41 4.88 -1.77
N LEU A 174 28.60 3.92 -2.21
CA LEU A 174 29.11 2.58 -2.51
C LEU A 174 29.66 2.64 -3.93
N PRO A 175 30.94 2.27 -4.16
CA PRO A 175 31.49 2.23 -5.51
C PRO A 175 30.77 1.13 -6.29
N VAL A 176 30.26 1.49 -7.47
CA VAL A 176 29.69 0.56 -8.44
C VAL A 176 30.81 -0.36 -8.92
N LEU A 177 30.80 -1.61 -8.46
CA LEU A 177 31.52 -2.70 -9.14
C LEU A 177 30.58 -3.32 -10.18
N PRO A 178 31.05 -3.63 -11.40
CA PRO A 178 30.22 -4.23 -12.43
C PRO A 178 30.03 -5.72 -12.13
N VAL A 179 28.79 -6.18 -12.01
CA VAL A 179 28.47 -7.62 -11.89
C VAL A 179 27.62 -8.05 -13.08
N ALA A 180 28.21 -8.94 -13.89
CA ALA A 180 27.57 -9.70 -14.96
C ALA A 180 26.56 -10.72 -14.40
N PRO A 181 25.68 -11.30 -15.22
CA PRO A 181 24.42 -11.88 -14.76
C PRO A 181 24.57 -13.37 -14.45
N THR A 182 24.37 -13.78 -13.19
CA THR A 182 23.97 -15.16 -12.87
C THR A 182 23.07 -15.23 -11.64
N GLN A 183 22.09 -16.13 -11.78
CA GLN A 183 21.02 -16.55 -10.89
C GLN A 183 21.43 -16.75 -9.42
N ASP A 184 20.74 -16.10 -8.47
CA ASP A 184 20.24 -16.69 -7.21
C ASP A 184 19.62 -15.61 -6.28
N TYR A 185 18.31 -15.39 -6.36
CA TYR A 185 17.57 -14.46 -5.48
C TYR A 185 17.06 -15.09 -4.18
N GLN A 186 17.68 -16.18 -3.71
CA GLN A 186 17.19 -16.96 -2.55
C GLN A 186 17.86 -16.64 -1.20
N ARG A 187 18.67 -15.57 -1.08
CA ARG A 187 19.38 -15.25 0.19
C ARG A 187 19.05 -13.92 0.87
N LEU A 188 17.99 -13.21 0.46
CA LEU A 188 17.59 -11.96 1.15
C LEU A 188 16.69 -12.15 2.38
N PHE A 189 16.38 -13.40 2.75
CA PHE A 189 15.61 -13.72 3.95
C PHE A 189 16.44 -14.59 4.89
N ASN A 190 17.50 -14.03 5.47
CA ASN A 190 18.10 -14.63 6.65
C ASN A 190 18.02 -13.68 7.84
N VAL A 191 17.43 -14.23 8.89
CA VAL A 191 17.02 -13.60 10.14
C VAL A 191 18.24 -13.15 10.93
N ALA A 192 18.33 -11.85 11.25
CA ALA A 192 19.14 -11.36 12.35
C ALA A 192 18.24 -11.19 13.58
N ASN A 193 18.36 -12.17 14.45
CA ASN A 193 17.86 -12.27 15.80
C ASN A 193 18.25 -11.00 16.61
N TYR A 194 17.28 -10.22 17.07
CA TYR A 194 17.45 -9.32 18.21
C TYR A 194 16.43 -9.68 19.27
N GLY A 195 16.97 -10.10 20.41
CA GLY A 195 16.29 -10.73 21.54
C GLY A 195 15.25 -9.86 22.24
N GLY A 196 14.48 -10.57 23.05
CA GLY A 196 13.23 -10.13 23.64
C GLY A 196 13.34 -9.05 24.71
N HIS A 197 12.19 -8.41 24.92
CA HIS A 197 11.77 -7.99 26.25
C HIS A 197 10.28 -8.32 26.39
N ALA A 198 10.02 -9.24 27.31
CA ALA A 198 8.70 -9.61 27.79
C ALA A 198 8.03 -8.41 28.48
N TYR A 199 6.73 -8.23 28.23
CA TYR A 199 5.87 -7.50 29.15
C TYR A 199 4.66 -8.38 29.43
N HIS A 200 4.54 -8.63 30.72
CA HIS A 200 3.54 -9.40 31.44
C HIS A 200 2.10 -9.15 31.01
N THR A 201 1.36 -10.25 30.98
CA THR A 201 -0.06 -10.38 31.29
C THR A 201 -0.46 -9.59 32.53
N ASN A 202 -1.57 -8.86 32.44
CA ASN A 202 -2.53 -8.74 33.54
C ASN A 202 -3.93 -8.57 32.93
N ASP A 203 -4.65 -9.68 32.90
CA ASP A 203 -6.10 -9.68 33.12
C ASP A 203 -6.38 -9.06 34.50
N MET A 204 -7.42 -8.22 34.61
CA MET A 204 -8.46 -8.33 35.66
C MET A 204 -9.32 -7.05 35.84
N TYR A 205 -10.65 -7.28 35.80
CA TYR A 205 -11.82 -6.47 36.20
C TYR A 205 -12.12 -5.19 35.36
N ALA A 206 -13.25 -5.07 34.63
CA ALA A 206 -14.68 -5.15 34.97
C ALA A 206 -15.20 -3.99 35.84
N VAL A 207 -16.37 -3.45 35.42
CA VAL A 207 -17.30 -2.54 36.14
C VAL A 207 -16.85 -1.06 36.10
N GLN A 208 -17.62 -0.06 35.64
CA GLN A 208 -19.06 0.13 35.36
C GLN A 208 -19.21 1.20 34.28
#